data_AF-A0A972NFI2-F1
#
_entry.id   AF-A0A972NFI2-F1
#
_cell.length_a   1.000
_cell.length_b   1.000
_cell.length_c   1.000
_cell.angle_alpha   90.00
_cell.angle_beta   90.00
_cell.angle_gamma   90.00
#
_symmetry.space_group_name_H-M   'P 1'
#
loop_
_entity.id
_entity.type
_entity.pdbx_description
1 polymer ?
#
loop_
_entity_poly.entity_id
_entity_poly.type
_entity_poly.pdbx_seq_one_letter_code
_entity_poly.pdbx_strand_id
1 'polypeptide(L)'
;MREALLLLTLIVLYNFLLYYATVNDLTPVPLFPEDPVNAILVVSFNAVLYVGWLFGERRKLVTLLGYLFFFQITLLALVYRDPYTFVSSLLPVILTFMFVALVESPFERSQRKLVEERERLLKELDELARERSAVEEKVREFKRSVELLRLQLEEKERQLEQARRAQESEEELKRREEEVKRFREKLKALEEELRKQRDKELKLMEANRKLFQMLELLGKEEDRKGGKELKTLRKERKKLIKEVLELQELLELYEQENRELKERLEQTRERVYELEKSLEEERLKAKQLEGAQKRREKIYEEVLSLVLPSVSFSKEALKDLLSLDRTLKKRALAELRRLPNAKPEPITTAKNLYKLKFSGGRLYLRRTDNGGWEVAGILDSEDDADKARVIERLREG
;
A
#
# COMPACT_ATOMS: atom_id res chain seq x y z
N MET A 1 45.85 17.88 7.30
CA MET A 1 47.04 18.44 6.61
C MET A 1 47.06 19.96 6.66
N ARG A 2 46.06 20.66 6.08
CA ARG A 2 46.04 22.13 6.05
C ARG A 2 46.08 22.79 7.45
N GLU A 3 45.33 22.26 8.42
CA GLU A 3 45.31 22.78 9.80
C GLU A 3 46.62 22.51 10.57
N ALA A 4 47.23 21.34 10.36
CA ALA A 4 48.53 21.00 10.95
C ALA A 4 49.64 21.93 10.44
N LEU A 5 49.62 22.27 9.15
CA LEU A 5 50.54 23.24 8.54
C LEU A 5 50.31 24.67 9.06
N LEU A 6 49.04 25.08 9.18
CA LEU A 6 48.67 26.40 9.70
C LEU A 6 49.16 26.57 11.13
N LEU A 7 49.07 25.50 11.93
CA LEU A 7 49.54 25.53 13.30
C LEU A 7 51.06 25.50 13.44
N LEU A 8 51.74 24.68 12.64
CA LEU A 8 53.20 24.66 12.58
C LEU A 8 53.74 26.06 12.20
N THR A 9 53.07 26.73 11.27
CA THR A 9 53.37 28.12 10.89
C THR A 9 53.17 29.07 12.06
N LEU A 10 52.08 28.92 12.83
CA LEU A 10 51.79 29.75 14.01
C LEU A 10 52.84 29.56 15.14
N ILE A 11 53.33 28.33 15.33
CA ILE A 11 54.38 27.99 16.31
C ILE A 11 55.73 28.57 15.89
N VAL A 12 56.09 28.43 14.62
CA VAL A 12 57.32 29.02 14.09
C VAL A 12 57.26 30.54 14.22
N LEU A 13 56.11 31.16 13.91
CA LEU A 13 55.90 32.60 14.06
C LEU A 13 55.96 33.05 15.53
N TYR A 14 55.36 32.30 16.46
CA TYR A 14 55.40 32.59 17.89
C TYR A 14 56.82 32.50 18.45
N ASN A 15 57.55 31.42 18.15
CA ASN A 15 58.95 31.27 18.57
C ASN A 15 59.85 32.32 17.94
N PHE A 16 59.61 32.68 16.67
CA PHE A 16 60.30 33.78 16.01
C PHE A 16 60.03 35.13 16.69
N LEU A 17 58.79 35.40 17.10
CA LEU A 17 58.44 36.62 17.85
C LEU A 17 59.11 36.66 19.23
N LEU A 18 59.17 35.54 19.95
CA LEU A 18 59.87 35.46 21.24
C LEU A 18 61.38 35.68 21.08
N TYR A 19 61.99 35.04 20.07
CA TYR A 19 63.39 35.24 19.73
C TYR A 19 63.67 36.69 19.31
N TYR A 20 62.84 37.26 18.43
CA TYR A 20 62.97 38.63 17.96
C TYR A 20 62.81 39.65 19.11
N ALA A 21 61.89 39.41 20.04
CA ALA A 21 61.73 40.26 21.22
C ALA A 21 62.95 40.22 22.14
N THR A 22 63.61 39.05 22.23
CA THR A 22 64.80 38.83 23.05
C THR A 22 66.04 39.45 22.43
N VAL A 23 66.29 39.23 21.14
CA VAL A 23 67.51 39.73 20.45
C VAL A 23 67.49 41.25 20.26
N ASN A 24 66.31 41.87 20.21
CA ASN A 24 66.16 43.32 20.07
C ASN A 24 65.92 44.05 21.41
N ASP A 25 66.12 43.39 22.55
CA ASP A 25 65.92 43.94 23.90
C ASP A 25 64.56 44.64 24.10
N LEU A 26 63.52 44.14 23.41
CA LEU A 26 62.17 44.72 23.50
C LEU A 26 61.52 44.42 24.86
N THR A 27 62.09 43.49 25.62
CA THR A 27 61.65 43.13 26.96
C THR A 27 62.82 43.09 27.95
N PRO A 28 62.63 43.51 29.21
CA PRO A 28 63.68 43.58 30.22
C PRO A 28 64.18 42.21 30.71
N VAL A 29 63.56 41.12 30.24
CA VAL A 29 63.92 39.73 30.53
C VAL A 29 63.99 39.00 29.20
N PRO A 30 65.01 38.14 28.97
CA PRO A 30 65.08 37.34 27.76
C PRO A 30 63.91 36.36 27.71
N LEU A 31 63.09 36.48 26.66
CA LEU A 31 61.90 35.64 26.45
C LEU A 31 62.24 34.32 25.73
N PHE A 32 63.43 34.23 25.13
CA PHE A 32 63.95 33.06 24.46
C PHE A 32 65.29 32.65 25.10
N PRO A 33 65.52 31.36 25.35
CA PRO A 33 66.75 30.90 25.99
C PRO A 33 67.98 31.07 25.09
N GLU A 34 69.06 31.63 25.64
CA GLU A 34 70.36 31.78 24.97
C GLU A 34 71.20 30.48 25.03
N ASP A 35 70.97 29.66 26.05
CA ASP A 35 71.67 28.38 26.24
C ASP A 35 71.02 27.25 25.41
N PRO A 36 71.78 26.49 24.60
CA PRO A 36 71.29 25.34 23.83
C PRO A 36 70.51 24.30 24.65
N VAL A 37 70.85 24.08 25.94
CA VAL A 37 70.10 23.13 26.78
C VAL A 37 68.67 23.63 27.03
N ASN A 38 68.53 24.91 27.35
CA ASN A 38 67.25 25.55 27.58
C ASN A 38 66.44 25.69 26.27
N ALA A 39 67.10 25.85 25.12
CA ALA A 39 66.45 25.85 23.81
C ALA A 39 65.84 24.48 23.44
N ILE A 40 66.56 23.38 23.67
CA ILE A 40 66.04 22.01 23.43
C ILE A 40 64.83 21.72 24.32
N LEU A 41 64.90 22.16 25.58
CA LEU A 41 63.78 22.07 26.51
C LEU A 41 62.57 22.81 25.94
N VAL A 42 62.67 24.12 25.67
CA VAL A 42 61.56 24.92 25.13
C VAL A 42 60.97 24.34 23.83
N VAL A 43 61.79 23.83 22.92
CA VAL A 43 61.31 23.19 21.67
C VAL A 43 60.57 21.88 21.94
N SER A 44 61.13 21.00 22.78
CA SER A 44 60.49 19.72 23.16
C SER A 44 59.16 19.95 23.85
N PHE A 45 59.08 21.02 24.63
CA PHE A 45 57.90 21.43 25.38
C PHE A 45 56.80 22.04 24.51
N ASN A 46 57.18 22.91 23.57
CA ASN A 46 56.27 23.38 22.53
C ASN A 46 55.74 22.22 21.68
N ALA A 47 56.56 21.20 21.41
CA ALA A 47 56.13 20.01 20.69
C ALA A 47 55.11 19.15 21.48
N VAL A 48 55.28 19.01 22.80
CA VAL A 48 54.33 18.27 23.65
C VAL A 48 53.00 19.03 23.82
N LEU A 49 53.06 20.35 24.00
CA LEU A 49 51.86 21.20 24.01
C LEU A 49 51.14 21.19 22.66
N TYR A 50 51.88 21.15 21.56
CA TYR A 50 51.36 21.01 20.20
C TYR A 50 50.58 19.69 20.03
N VAL A 51 51.22 18.58 20.40
CA VAL A 51 50.59 17.25 20.33
C VAL A 51 49.34 17.22 21.21
N GLY A 52 49.41 17.74 22.44
CA GLY A 52 48.28 17.78 23.35
C GLY A 52 47.11 18.66 22.88
N TRP A 53 47.41 19.77 22.22
CA TRP A 53 46.41 20.65 21.59
C TRP A 53 45.76 19.98 20.37
N LEU A 54 46.52 19.24 19.56
CA LEU A 54 46.02 18.53 18.38
C LEU A 54 45.07 17.38 18.73
N PHE A 55 45.25 16.75 19.90
CA PHE A 55 44.41 15.65 20.39
C PHE A 55 43.23 16.08 21.28
N GLY A 56 43.02 17.38 21.52
CA GLY A 56 41.81 17.92 22.15
C GLY A 56 41.68 17.68 23.67
N GLU A 57 42.75 17.27 24.36
CA GLU A 57 42.77 17.09 25.82
C GLU A 57 43.40 18.28 26.54
N ARG A 58 43.20 19.47 25.96
CA ARG A 58 43.85 20.74 26.32
C ARG A 58 43.84 21.01 27.81
N ARG A 59 42.69 21.01 28.50
CA ARG A 59 42.63 21.39 29.93
C ARG A 59 43.34 20.41 30.86
N LYS A 60 43.31 19.10 30.57
CA LYS A 60 43.95 18.10 31.43
C LYS A 60 45.45 18.04 31.16
N LEU A 61 45.86 18.08 29.88
CA LEU A 61 47.26 18.10 29.47
C LEU A 61 47.95 19.41 29.82
N VAL A 62 47.34 20.57 29.58
CA VAL A 62 47.89 21.88 29.96
C VAL A 62 48.11 21.97 31.46
N THR A 63 47.15 21.51 32.26
CA THR A 63 47.26 21.52 33.72
C THR A 63 48.35 20.55 34.21
N LEU A 64 48.38 19.32 33.69
CA LEU A 64 49.39 18.32 34.05
C LEU A 64 50.81 18.75 33.65
N LEU A 65 50.95 19.25 32.41
CA LEU A 65 52.19 19.82 31.92
C LEU A 65 52.58 21.02 32.77
N GLY A 66 51.66 21.95 33.05
CA GLY A 66 51.90 23.13 33.88
C GLY A 66 52.47 22.78 35.25
N TYR A 67 51.94 21.73 35.90
CA TYR A 67 52.53 21.21 37.13
C TYR A 67 53.93 20.63 36.90
N LEU A 68 54.12 19.81 35.87
CA LEU A 68 55.40 19.19 35.55
C LEU A 68 56.50 20.24 35.26
N PHE A 69 56.13 21.32 34.56
CA PHE A 69 56.98 22.48 34.30
C PHE A 69 57.35 23.25 35.56
N PHE A 70 56.36 23.57 36.38
CA PHE A 70 56.60 24.27 37.64
C PHE A 70 57.59 23.48 38.50
N PHE A 71 57.41 22.16 38.59
CA PHE A 71 58.35 21.29 39.30
C PHE A 71 59.74 21.23 38.65
N GLN A 72 59.84 21.11 37.33
CA GLN A 72 61.13 21.07 36.63
C GLN A 72 61.91 22.38 36.76
N ILE A 73 61.26 23.54 36.55
CA ILE A 73 61.91 24.86 36.67
C ILE A 73 62.33 25.12 38.11
N THR A 74 61.50 24.74 39.09
CA THR A 74 61.83 24.84 40.53
C THR A 74 63.02 23.95 40.88
N LEU A 75 63.06 22.70 40.39
CA LEU A 75 64.17 21.77 40.64
C LEU A 75 65.46 22.27 39.98
N LEU A 76 65.40 22.76 38.75
CA LEU A 76 66.55 23.28 38.01
C LEU A 76 67.14 24.51 38.72
N ALA A 77 66.29 25.45 39.14
CA ALA A 77 66.72 26.62 39.91
C ALA A 77 67.38 26.24 41.25
N LEU A 78 66.88 25.18 41.91
CA LEU A 78 67.47 24.66 43.15
C LEU A 78 68.85 24.02 42.91
N VAL A 79 68.99 23.25 41.83
CA VAL A 79 70.22 22.55 41.45
C VAL A 79 71.33 23.53 41.06
N TYR A 80 71.00 24.55 40.26
CA TYR A 80 71.96 25.57 39.84
C TYR A 80 72.15 26.70 40.86
N ARG A 81 71.36 26.72 41.95
CA ARG A 81 71.32 27.78 42.97
C ARG A 81 71.17 29.18 42.36
N ASP A 82 70.50 29.27 41.23
CA ASP A 82 70.28 30.50 40.51
C ASP A 82 68.77 30.82 40.44
N PRO A 83 68.29 31.79 41.22
CA PRO A 83 66.90 32.21 41.16
C PRO A 83 66.56 32.94 39.85
N TYR A 84 67.56 33.42 39.10
CA TYR A 84 67.33 34.07 37.81
C TYR A 84 66.82 33.08 36.76
N THR A 85 67.36 31.86 36.75
CA THR A 85 66.90 30.73 35.92
C THR A 85 65.40 30.42 36.13
N PHE A 86 64.89 30.61 37.34
CA PHE A 86 63.47 30.43 37.64
C PHE A 86 62.62 31.50 36.94
N VAL A 87 62.97 32.77 37.12
CA VAL A 87 62.20 33.91 36.59
C VAL A 87 62.26 33.95 35.06
N SER A 88 63.42 33.70 34.47
CA SER A 88 63.61 33.70 33.01
C SER A 88 62.88 32.55 32.31
N SER A 89 62.75 31.39 32.96
CA SER A 89 62.09 30.21 32.37
C SER A 89 60.58 30.17 32.62
N LEU A 90 60.10 30.75 33.74
CA LEU A 90 58.69 30.68 34.11
C LEU A 90 57.83 31.63 33.25
N LEU A 91 58.32 32.83 32.94
CA LEU A 91 57.54 33.83 32.21
C LEU A 91 57.16 33.36 30.78
N PRO A 92 58.09 32.81 29.97
CA PRO A 92 57.77 32.29 28.63
C PRO A 92 56.80 31.09 28.69
N VAL A 93 56.92 30.25 29.72
CA VAL A 93 56.03 29.10 29.92
C VAL A 93 54.61 29.56 30.25
N ILE A 94 54.44 30.54 31.13
CA ILE A 94 53.12 31.12 31.44
C ILE A 94 52.48 31.76 30.20
N LEU A 95 53.24 32.52 29.41
CA LEU A 95 52.76 33.12 28.17
C LEU A 95 52.33 32.06 27.15
N THR A 96 53.11 30.98 27.02
CA THR A 96 52.78 29.85 26.15
C THR A 96 51.50 29.14 26.62
N PHE A 97 51.32 28.97 27.93
CA PHE A 97 50.07 28.44 28.49
C PHE A 97 48.87 29.34 28.23
N MET A 98 49.02 30.65 28.39
CA MET A 98 47.98 31.64 28.10
C MET A 98 47.58 31.60 26.61
N PHE A 99 48.55 31.57 25.71
CA PHE A 99 48.30 31.50 24.27
C PHE A 99 47.60 30.18 23.88
N VAL A 100 48.11 29.06 24.38
CA VAL A 100 47.48 27.75 24.18
C VAL A 100 46.10 27.70 24.83
N ALA A 101 45.82 28.46 25.90
CA ALA A 101 44.51 28.57 26.59
C ALA A 101 43.52 29.56 25.96
N LEU A 102 43.96 30.41 25.03
CA LEU A 102 43.09 31.29 24.23
C LEU A 102 42.66 30.67 22.88
N VAL A 103 43.52 29.87 22.24
CA VAL A 103 43.23 29.30 20.91
C VAL A 103 42.51 27.93 21.00
N GLU A 104 41.23 27.88 20.62
CA GLU A 104 40.47 26.61 20.49
C GLU A 104 41.13 25.63 19.52
N SER A 105 41.16 24.35 19.88
CA SER A 105 41.69 23.31 18.99
C SER A 105 40.73 23.00 17.83
N PRO A 106 41.25 22.62 16.64
CA PRO A 106 40.44 22.19 15.49
C PRO A 106 39.63 20.95 15.85
N PHE A 107 40.16 20.10 16.74
CA PHE A 107 39.44 18.96 17.27
C PHE A 107 38.22 19.39 18.09
N GLU A 108 38.37 20.31 19.04
CA GLU A 108 37.24 20.86 19.82
C GLU A 108 36.22 21.56 18.91
N ARG A 109 36.67 22.29 17.88
CA ARG A 109 35.78 22.90 16.88
C ARG A 109 35.00 21.86 16.09
N SER A 110 35.66 20.79 15.64
CA SER A 110 34.98 19.68 14.95
C SER A 110 34.00 18.96 15.87
N GLN A 111 34.37 18.69 17.12
CA GLN A 111 33.48 18.05 18.09
C GLN A 111 32.28 18.94 18.42
N ARG A 112 32.50 20.25 18.61
CA ARG A 112 31.42 21.20 18.85
C ARG A 112 30.45 21.26 17.67
N LYS A 113 30.96 21.32 16.44
CA LYS A 113 30.11 21.25 15.24
C LYS A 113 29.32 19.95 15.15
N LEU A 114 29.95 18.81 15.43
CA LEU A 114 29.27 17.51 15.46
C LEU A 114 28.17 17.45 16.52
N VAL A 115 28.42 18.00 17.72
CA VAL A 115 27.42 18.08 18.79
C VAL A 115 26.27 19.01 18.40
N GLU A 116 26.58 20.19 17.86
CA GLU A 116 25.57 21.15 17.39
C GLU A 116 24.73 20.57 16.24
N GLU A 117 25.33 19.87 15.28
CA GLU A 117 24.63 19.18 14.20
C GLU A 117 23.78 18.03 14.72
N ARG A 118 24.28 17.25 15.68
CA ARG A 118 23.52 16.18 16.34
C ARG A 118 22.30 16.74 17.08
N GLU A 119 22.45 17.83 17.83
CA GLU A 119 21.34 18.47 18.52
C GLU A 119 20.30 19.02 17.55
N ARG A 120 20.73 19.59 16.41
CA ARG A 120 19.82 20.03 15.35
C ARG A 120 19.02 18.86 14.77
N LEU A 121 19.68 17.78 14.38
CA LEU A 121 19.01 16.60 13.82
C LEU A 121 18.05 15.94 14.84
N LEU A 122 18.38 15.95 16.13
CA LEU A 122 17.47 15.46 17.17
C LEU A 122 16.22 16.34 17.31
N LYS A 123 16.35 17.67 17.24
CA LYS A 123 15.21 18.59 17.23
C LYS A 123 14.33 18.40 16.00
N GLU A 124 14.93 18.29 14.82
CA GLU A 124 14.19 18.01 13.57
C GLU A 124 13.44 16.68 13.65
N LEU A 125 14.05 15.66 14.28
CA LEU A 125 13.41 14.35 14.47
C LEU A 125 12.22 14.43 15.43
N ASP A 126 12.33 15.20 16.52
CA ASP A 126 11.23 15.45 17.46
C ASP A 126 10.08 16.23 16.80
N GLU A 127 10.39 17.23 15.97
CA GLU A 127 9.40 18.00 15.20
C GLU A 127 8.65 17.10 14.21
N LEU A 128 9.38 16.30 13.43
CA LEU A 128 8.80 15.33 12.51
C LEU A 128 7.96 14.26 13.22
N ALA A 129 8.37 13.83 14.41
CA ALA A 129 7.59 12.88 15.21
C ALA A 129 6.23 13.47 15.62
N ARG A 130 6.19 14.76 16.00
CA ARG A 130 4.95 15.47 16.33
C ARG A 130 4.06 15.69 15.11
N GLU A 131 4.66 16.08 13.98
CA GLU A 131 3.94 16.22 12.71
C GLU A 131 3.32 14.89 12.29
N ARG A 132 4.09 13.80 12.39
CA ARG A 132 3.60 12.46 12.10
C ARG A 132 2.43 12.06 13.00
N SER A 133 2.52 12.26 14.31
CA SER A 133 1.41 11.91 15.21
C SER A 133 0.13 12.69 14.85
N ALA A 134 0.26 13.96 14.49
CA ALA A 134 -0.89 14.77 14.07
C ALA A 134 -1.50 14.29 12.73
N VAL A 135 -0.67 13.83 11.79
CA VAL A 135 -1.14 13.22 10.54
C VAL A 135 -1.82 11.88 10.81
N GLU A 136 -1.25 11.03 11.67
CA GLU A 136 -1.83 9.74 12.04
C GLU A 136 -3.20 9.88 12.73
N GLU A 137 -3.38 10.91 13.56
CA GLU A 137 -4.68 11.25 14.16
C GLU A 137 -5.70 11.63 13.08
N LYS A 138 -5.33 12.53 12.16
CA LYS A 138 -6.20 12.90 11.03
C LYS A 138 -6.55 11.71 10.15
N VAL A 139 -5.60 10.82 9.86
CA VAL A 139 -5.85 9.59 9.10
C VAL A 139 -6.86 8.70 9.83
N ARG A 140 -6.76 8.57 11.16
CA ARG A 140 -7.73 7.81 11.97
C ARG A 140 -9.11 8.45 11.96
N GLU A 141 -9.20 9.77 12.08
CA GLU A 141 -10.46 10.51 11.99
C GLU A 141 -11.11 10.33 10.61
N PHE A 142 -10.34 10.51 9.53
CA PHE A 142 -10.84 10.32 8.18
C PHE A 142 -11.29 8.87 7.93
N LYS A 143 -10.53 7.87 8.37
CA LYS A 143 -10.95 6.45 8.28
C LYS A 143 -12.31 6.22 8.95
N ARG A 144 -12.50 6.72 10.19
CA ARG A 144 -13.77 6.61 10.91
C ARG A 144 -14.90 7.32 10.18
N SER A 145 -14.65 8.52 9.64
CA SER A 145 -15.65 9.28 8.89
C SER A 145 -16.08 8.57 7.61
N VAL A 146 -15.13 7.95 6.89
CA VAL A 146 -15.40 7.17 5.68
C VAL A 146 -16.20 5.91 6.00
N GLU A 147 -15.85 5.19 7.06
CA GLU A 147 -16.61 4.00 7.50
C GLU A 147 -18.05 4.36 7.88
N LEU A 148 -18.24 5.44 8.63
CA LEU A 148 -19.57 5.91 9.04
C LEU A 148 -20.40 6.35 7.83
N LEU A 149 -19.81 7.06 6.87
CA LEU A 149 -20.47 7.45 5.63
C LEU A 149 -20.80 6.26 4.74
N ARG A 150 -19.95 5.21 4.70
CA ARG A 150 -20.25 3.96 3.99
C ARG A 150 -21.48 3.27 4.56
N LEU A 151 -21.58 3.17 5.89
CA LEU A 151 -22.75 2.60 6.56
C LEU A 151 -24.02 3.41 6.25
N GLN A 152 -23.94 4.74 6.33
CA GLN A 152 -25.07 5.62 5.98
C GLN A 152 -25.46 5.49 4.50
N LEU A 153 -24.49 5.34 3.60
CA LEU A 153 -24.73 5.11 2.19
C LEU A 153 -25.49 3.79 1.97
N GLU A 154 -25.03 2.70 2.57
CA GLU A 154 -25.68 1.39 2.46
C GLU A 154 -27.12 1.42 2.99
N GLU A 155 -27.37 2.09 4.12
CA GLU A 155 -28.73 2.28 4.65
C GLU A 155 -29.62 3.05 3.67
N LYS A 156 -29.09 4.12 3.07
CA LYS A 156 -29.82 4.94 2.08
C LYS A 156 -30.08 4.19 0.79
N GLU A 157 -29.14 3.39 0.32
CA GLU A 157 -29.31 2.51 -0.85
C GLU A 157 -30.37 1.43 -0.58
N ARG A 158 -30.39 0.82 0.62
CA ARG A 158 -31.46 -0.11 1.02
C ARG A 158 -32.83 0.57 1.06
N GLN A 159 -32.91 1.79 1.60
CA GLN A 159 -34.15 2.57 1.61
C GLN A 159 -34.62 2.93 0.19
N LEU A 160 -33.69 3.19 -0.74
CA LEU A 160 -33.99 3.41 -2.14
C LEU A 160 -34.55 2.14 -2.81
N GLU A 161 -33.92 0.99 -2.57
CA GLU A 161 -34.41 -0.28 -3.12
C GLU A 161 -35.79 -0.65 -2.59
N GLN A 162 -36.05 -0.42 -1.30
CA GLN A 162 -37.36 -0.64 -0.69
C GLN A 162 -38.43 0.28 -1.32
N ALA A 163 -38.13 1.56 -1.52
CA ALA A 163 -39.00 2.50 -2.23
C ALA A 163 -39.30 2.08 -3.67
N ARG A 164 -38.27 1.59 -4.39
CA ARG A 164 -38.43 1.05 -5.76
C ARG A 164 -39.35 -0.18 -5.77
N ARG A 165 -39.20 -1.08 -4.80
CA ARG A 165 -40.06 -2.28 -4.66
C ARG A 165 -41.50 -1.92 -4.28
N ALA A 166 -41.69 -0.86 -3.49
CA ALA A 166 -43.00 -0.36 -3.09
C ALA A 166 -43.71 0.45 -4.18
N GLN A 167 -43.06 0.70 -5.34
CA GLN A 167 -43.57 1.57 -6.40
C GLN A 167 -43.99 2.96 -5.88
N GLU A 168 -43.17 3.53 -4.98
CA GLU A 168 -43.33 4.93 -4.55
C GLU A 168 -43.28 5.88 -5.75
N SER A 169 -43.74 7.13 -5.55
CA SER A 169 -43.85 8.10 -6.64
C SER A 169 -42.50 8.35 -7.33
N GLU A 170 -42.53 8.58 -8.65
CA GLU A 170 -41.31 8.78 -9.45
C GLU A 170 -40.51 10.01 -8.99
N GLU A 171 -41.18 11.02 -8.40
CA GLU A 171 -40.54 12.20 -7.82
C GLU A 171 -39.80 11.90 -6.50
N GLU A 172 -40.35 11.06 -5.63
CA GLU A 172 -39.70 10.64 -4.38
C GLU A 172 -38.49 9.75 -4.64
N LEU A 173 -38.59 8.86 -5.64
CA LEU A 173 -37.47 8.05 -6.10
C LEU A 173 -36.31 8.91 -6.62
N LYS A 174 -36.59 9.92 -7.45
CA LYS A 174 -35.56 10.84 -7.96
C LYS A 174 -34.88 11.62 -6.84
N ARG A 175 -35.63 12.13 -5.85
CA ARG A 175 -35.06 12.82 -4.68
C ARG A 175 -34.12 11.91 -3.87
N ARG A 176 -34.53 10.66 -3.61
CA ARG A 176 -33.68 9.70 -2.89
C ARG A 176 -32.45 9.29 -3.71
N GLU A 177 -32.56 9.18 -5.03
CA GLU A 177 -31.39 8.93 -5.91
C GLU A 177 -30.39 10.08 -5.89
N GLU A 178 -30.87 11.33 -5.89
CA GLU A 178 -30.02 12.51 -5.75
C GLU A 178 -29.32 12.56 -4.38
N GLU A 179 -30.01 12.18 -3.30
CA GLU A 179 -29.39 12.04 -1.98
C GLU A 179 -28.26 11.01 -2.01
N VAL A 180 -28.51 9.80 -2.55
CA VAL A 180 -27.49 8.75 -2.67
C VAL A 180 -26.29 9.25 -3.50
N LYS A 181 -26.52 9.96 -4.62
CA LYS A 181 -25.44 10.57 -5.41
C LYS A 181 -24.60 11.56 -4.61
N ARG A 182 -25.24 12.47 -3.86
CA ARG A 182 -24.53 13.43 -2.99
C ARG A 182 -23.69 12.73 -1.92
N PHE A 183 -24.19 11.64 -1.32
CA PHE A 183 -23.43 10.87 -0.36
C PHE A 183 -22.23 10.17 -1.03
N ARG A 184 -22.40 9.61 -2.24
CA ARG A 184 -21.27 9.04 -3.01
C ARG A 184 -20.21 10.07 -3.34
N GLU A 185 -20.59 11.28 -3.73
CA GLU A 185 -19.64 12.37 -4.01
C GLU A 185 -18.85 12.80 -2.76
N LYS A 186 -19.53 12.96 -1.62
CA LYS A 186 -18.86 13.26 -0.34
C LYS A 186 -17.88 12.16 0.07
N LEU A 187 -18.28 10.90 -0.14
CA LEU A 187 -17.45 9.74 0.18
C LEU A 187 -16.19 9.71 -0.70
N LYS A 188 -16.32 9.97 -2.01
CA LYS A 188 -15.17 10.10 -2.91
C LYS A 188 -14.23 11.23 -2.49
N ALA A 189 -14.76 12.40 -2.13
CA ALA A 189 -13.95 13.52 -1.68
C ALA A 189 -13.12 13.18 -0.41
N LEU A 190 -13.75 12.51 0.56
CA LEU A 190 -13.06 12.07 1.79
C LEU A 190 -12.05 10.95 1.53
N GLU A 191 -12.31 10.06 0.58
CA GLU A 191 -11.34 9.04 0.16
C GLU A 191 -10.11 9.66 -0.51
N GLU A 192 -10.29 10.71 -1.33
CA GLU A 192 -9.18 11.47 -1.90
C GLU A 192 -8.36 12.21 -0.83
N GLU A 193 -9.02 12.84 0.15
CA GLU A 193 -8.33 13.48 1.28
C GLU A 193 -7.56 12.47 2.13
N LEU A 194 -8.16 11.31 2.42
CA LEU A 194 -7.51 10.22 3.13
C LEU A 194 -6.26 9.74 2.37
N ARG A 195 -6.34 9.62 1.05
CA ARG A 195 -5.19 9.24 0.20
C ARG A 195 -4.09 10.29 0.30
N LYS A 196 -4.41 11.58 0.21
CA LYS A 196 -3.44 12.68 0.37
C LYS A 196 -2.76 12.65 1.74
N GLN A 197 -3.48 12.33 2.83
CA GLN A 197 -2.89 12.23 4.16
C GLN A 197 -1.97 11.01 4.30
N ARG A 198 -2.35 9.85 3.74
CA ARG A 198 -1.47 8.67 3.71
C ARG A 198 -0.18 8.92 2.92
N ASP A 199 -0.26 9.60 1.79
CA ASP A 199 0.95 9.92 1.02
C ASP A 199 1.86 10.92 1.76
N LYS A 200 1.30 11.81 2.58
CA LYS A 200 2.09 12.65 3.50
C LYS A 200 2.75 11.83 4.60
N GLU A 201 2.02 10.88 5.19
CA GLU A 201 2.54 9.97 6.22
C GLU A 201 3.75 9.16 5.70
N LEU A 202 3.66 8.62 4.48
CA LEU A 202 4.79 7.94 3.83
C LEU A 202 6.02 8.85 3.66
N LYS A 203 5.83 10.07 3.16
CA LYS A 203 6.94 11.03 2.99
C LYS A 203 7.60 11.38 4.33
N LEU A 204 6.82 11.51 5.39
CA LEU A 204 7.35 11.73 6.74
C LEU A 204 8.11 10.51 7.25
N MET A 205 7.67 9.29 6.97
CA MET A 205 8.41 8.06 7.29
C MET A 205 9.75 8.00 6.56
N GLU A 206 9.79 8.29 5.26
CA GLU A 206 11.04 8.35 4.48
C GLU A 206 12.01 9.41 5.02
N ALA A 207 11.52 10.60 5.37
CA ALA A 207 12.33 11.66 5.96
C ALA A 207 12.91 11.25 7.31
N ASN A 208 12.10 10.62 8.17
CA ASN A 208 12.53 10.11 9.46
C ASN A 208 13.62 9.03 9.31
N ARG A 209 13.44 8.11 8.35
CA ARG A 209 14.45 7.12 7.99
C ARG A 209 15.79 7.75 7.58
N LYS A 210 15.76 8.80 6.74
CA LYS A 210 16.99 9.53 6.33
C LYS A 210 17.69 10.19 7.52
N LEU A 211 16.94 10.82 8.42
CA LEU A 211 17.51 11.41 9.64
C LEU A 211 18.13 10.36 10.56
N PHE A 212 17.49 9.19 10.73
CA PHE A 212 18.07 8.09 11.48
C PHE A 212 19.38 7.58 10.87
N GLN A 213 19.46 7.48 9.54
CA GLN A 213 20.70 7.12 8.84
C GLN A 213 21.80 8.16 9.05
N MET A 214 21.48 9.46 8.99
CA MET A 214 22.41 10.55 9.28
C MET A 214 22.91 10.51 10.73
N LEU A 215 22.01 10.27 11.69
CA LEU A 215 22.37 10.07 13.11
C LEU A 215 23.25 8.82 13.32
N GLU A 216 23.06 7.76 12.54
CA GLU A 216 23.93 6.59 12.58
C GLU A 216 25.34 6.89 12.04
N LEU A 217 25.43 7.66 10.95
CA LEU A 217 26.71 8.09 10.37
C LEU A 217 27.49 9.00 11.34
N LEU A 218 26.83 9.98 11.96
CA LEU A 218 27.43 10.83 13.00
C LEU A 218 27.88 10.01 14.22
N GLY A 219 27.08 9.02 14.62
CA GLY A 219 27.45 8.10 15.70
C GLY A 219 28.70 7.25 15.41
N LYS A 220 28.98 6.94 14.13
CA LYS A 220 30.20 6.23 13.72
C LYS A 220 31.45 7.11 13.79
N GLU A 221 31.34 8.43 13.68
CA GLU A 221 32.46 9.36 13.84
C GLU A 221 32.82 9.59 15.32
N GLU A 222 31.84 9.55 16.22
CA GLU A 222 32.02 9.59 17.68
C GLU A 222 32.60 8.28 18.28
N ASP A 223 32.72 7.19 17.50
CA ASP A 223 33.06 5.83 17.99
C ASP A 223 34.51 5.62 18.47
N ARG A 224 35.38 6.66 18.42
CA ARG A 224 36.81 6.53 18.76
C ARG A 224 37.16 6.56 20.26
N LYS A 225 36.27 7.01 21.16
CA LYS A 225 36.54 7.05 22.62
C LYS A 225 35.32 6.62 23.44
N GLY A 226 35.30 5.39 23.96
CA GLY A 226 34.23 4.91 24.85
C GLY A 226 34.52 3.55 25.51
N GLY A 227 34.23 3.43 26.81
CA GLY A 227 34.39 2.22 27.63
C GLY A 227 33.45 1.06 27.23
N LYS A 228 33.64 -0.12 27.85
CA LYS A 228 32.95 -1.38 27.47
C LYS A 228 31.42 -1.30 27.52
N GLU A 229 30.83 -0.61 28.50
CA GLU A 229 29.38 -0.46 28.65
C GLU A 229 28.77 0.50 27.62
N LEU A 230 29.49 1.57 27.28
CA LEU A 230 29.10 2.45 26.18
C LEU A 230 29.11 1.70 24.83
N LYS A 231 30.02 0.72 24.67
CA LYS A 231 30.05 -0.12 23.46
C LYS A 231 28.88 -1.10 23.39
N THR A 232 28.43 -1.67 24.51
CA THR A 232 27.25 -2.57 24.53
C THR A 232 25.97 -1.80 24.26
N LEU A 233 25.72 -0.69 24.96
CA LEU A 233 24.57 0.19 24.72
C LEU A 233 24.52 0.73 23.29
N ARG A 234 25.68 1.03 22.68
CA ARG A 234 25.75 1.45 21.26
C ARG A 234 25.45 0.31 20.29
N LYS A 235 25.87 -0.92 20.58
CA LYS A 235 25.52 -2.10 19.76
C LYS A 235 24.03 -2.38 19.82
N GLU A 236 23.43 -2.31 21.01
CA GLU A 236 21.99 -2.44 21.20
C GLU A 236 21.23 -1.34 20.47
N ARG A 237 21.66 -0.07 20.58
CA ARG A 237 21.08 1.03 19.81
C ARG A 237 21.17 0.82 18.30
N LYS A 238 22.33 0.37 17.78
CA LYS A 238 22.48 0.05 16.34
C LYS A 238 21.55 -1.09 15.91
N LYS A 239 21.37 -2.10 16.76
CA LYS A 239 20.45 -3.20 16.52
C LYS A 239 19.01 -2.71 16.47
N LEU A 240 18.59 -1.92 17.45
CA LEU A 240 17.24 -1.34 17.52
C LEU A 240 16.95 -0.41 16.34
N ILE A 241 17.89 0.43 15.92
CA ILE A 241 17.71 1.29 14.73
C ILE A 241 17.50 0.44 13.47
N LYS A 242 18.28 -0.63 13.30
CA LYS A 242 18.10 -1.56 12.18
C LYS A 242 16.75 -2.25 12.22
N GLU A 243 16.35 -2.78 13.38
CA GLU A 243 15.05 -3.42 13.56
C GLU A 243 13.91 -2.43 13.26
N VAL A 244 14.01 -1.17 13.68
CA VAL A 244 13.01 -0.13 13.35
C VAL A 244 12.96 0.16 11.86
N LEU A 245 14.11 0.24 11.18
CA LEU A 245 14.16 0.46 9.73
C LEU A 245 13.57 -0.72 8.95
N GLU A 246 13.89 -1.95 9.35
CA GLU A 246 13.32 -3.18 8.76
C GLU A 246 11.80 -3.25 8.96
N LEU A 247 11.32 -2.88 10.16
CA LEU A 247 9.88 -2.80 10.44
C LEU A 247 9.19 -1.72 9.60
N GLN A 248 9.83 -0.56 9.38
CA GLN A 248 9.30 0.48 8.50
C GLN A 248 9.19 0.01 7.05
N GLU A 249 10.22 -0.67 6.52
CA GLU A 249 10.19 -1.25 5.17
C GLU A 249 9.08 -2.29 5.01
N LEU A 250 8.92 -3.18 5.99
CA LEU A 250 7.83 -4.16 5.99
C LEU A 250 6.46 -3.47 5.99
N LEU A 251 6.31 -2.38 6.75
CA LEU A 251 5.07 -1.63 6.84
C LEU A 251 4.72 -0.96 5.50
N GLU A 252 5.71 -0.38 4.81
CA GLU A 252 5.55 0.17 3.46
C GLU A 252 5.13 -0.90 2.44
N LEU A 253 5.77 -2.09 2.48
CA LEU A 253 5.41 -3.22 1.62
C LEU A 253 3.96 -3.68 1.86
N TYR A 254 3.56 -3.86 3.13
CA TYR A 254 2.19 -4.23 3.48
C TYR A 254 1.17 -3.18 3.06
N GLU A 255 1.52 -1.89 3.12
CA GLU A 255 0.65 -0.83 2.62
C GLU A 255 0.49 -0.86 1.10
N GLN A 256 1.57 -1.12 0.36
CA GLN A 256 1.54 -1.25 -1.10
C GLN A 256 0.68 -2.45 -1.51
N GLU A 257 0.90 -3.63 -0.92
CA GLU A 257 0.09 -4.82 -1.18
C GLU A 257 -1.40 -4.58 -0.87
N ASN A 258 -1.71 -3.88 0.23
CA ASN A 258 -3.09 -3.52 0.55
C ASN A 258 -3.72 -2.58 -0.48
N ARG A 259 -2.95 -1.65 -1.08
CA ARG A 259 -3.46 -0.79 -2.17
C ARG A 259 -3.78 -1.63 -3.40
N GLU A 260 -2.86 -2.48 -3.83
CA GLU A 260 -3.06 -3.36 -4.99
C GLU A 260 -4.26 -4.30 -4.79
N LEU A 261 -4.40 -4.87 -3.59
CA LEU A 261 -5.54 -5.74 -3.27
C LEU A 261 -6.87 -4.98 -3.34
N LYS A 262 -6.92 -3.72 -2.87
CA LYS A 262 -8.13 -2.89 -2.98
C LYS A 262 -8.49 -2.60 -4.43
N GLU A 263 -7.52 -2.26 -5.27
CA GLU A 263 -7.75 -2.03 -6.70
C GLU A 263 -8.28 -3.29 -7.40
N ARG A 264 -7.68 -4.46 -7.12
CA ARG A 264 -8.18 -5.75 -7.64
C ARG A 264 -9.60 -6.05 -7.17
N LEU A 265 -9.93 -5.70 -5.93
CA LEU A 265 -11.25 -5.91 -5.35
C LEU A 265 -12.31 -5.01 -6.03
N GLU A 266 -11.97 -3.76 -6.31
CA GLU A 266 -12.82 -2.83 -7.08
C GLU A 266 -13.05 -3.32 -8.52
N GLN A 267 -11.99 -3.70 -9.23
CA GLN A 267 -12.11 -4.27 -10.59
C GLN A 267 -12.98 -5.53 -10.62
N THR A 268 -12.87 -6.37 -9.58
CA THR A 268 -13.69 -7.58 -9.48
C THR A 268 -15.16 -7.22 -9.24
N ARG A 269 -15.45 -6.22 -8.40
CA ARG A 269 -16.82 -5.74 -8.17
C ARG A 269 -17.44 -5.16 -9.44
N GLU A 270 -16.70 -4.39 -10.22
CA GLU A 270 -17.17 -3.85 -11.51
C GLU A 270 -17.52 -4.98 -12.48
N ARG A 271 -16.65 -6.00 -12.61
CA ARG A 271 -16.94 -7.18 -13.45
C ARG A 271 -18.17 -7.95 -13.00
N VAL A 272 -18.37 -8.12 -11.70
CA VAL A 272 -19.56 -8.78 -11.16
C VAL A 272 -20.82 -8.00 -11.53
N TYR A 273 -20.78 -6.67 -11.40
CA TYR A 273 -21.91 -5.81 -11.77
C TYR A 273 -22.23 -5.89 -13.27
N GLU A 274 -21.23 -5.89 -14.15
CA GLU A 274 -21.42 -6.06 -15.59
C GLU A 274 -22.04 -7.42 -15.93
N LEU A 275 -21.56 -8.49 -15.28
CA LEU A 275 -22.09 -9.83 -15.46
C LEU A 275 -23.54 -9.94 -14.98
N GLU A 276 -23.87 -9.37 -13.82
CA GLU A 276 -25.25 -9.33 -13.31
C GLU A 276 -26.19 -8.61 -14.27
N LYS A 277 -25.77 -7.47 -14.83
CA LYS A 277 -26.55 -6.74 -15.83
C LYS A 277 -26.77 -7.57 -17.09
N SER A 278 -25.72 -8.23 -17.60
CA SER A 278 -25.85 -9.10 -18.79
C SER A 278 -26.79 -10.29 -18.53
N LEU A 279 -26.77 -10.85 -17.32
CA LEU A 279 -27.66 -11.93 -16.91
C LEU A 279 -29.12 -11.47 -16.88
N GLU A 280 -29.39 -10.25 -16.40
CA GLU A 280 -30.74 -9.68 -16.41
C GLU A 280 -31.26 -9.45 -17.84
N GLU A 281 -30.40 -8.94 -18.74
CA GLU A 281 -30.73 -8.77 -20.15
C GLU A 281 -31.08 -10.10 -20.84
N GLU A 282 -30.29 -11.14 -20.61
CA GLU A 282 -30.56 -12.49 -21.14
C GLU A 282 -31.83 -13.11 -20.54
N ARG A 283 -32.09 -12.92 -19.25
CA ARG A 283 -33.34 -13.36 -18.61
C ARG A 283 -34.57 -12.66 -19.21
N LEU A 284 -34.46 -11.38 -19.53
CA LEU A 284 -35.51 -10.62 -20.22
C LEU A 284 -35.76 -11.18 -21.62
N LYS A 285 -34.71 -11.45 -22.40
CA LYS A 285 -34.82 -12.08 -23.73
C LYS A 285 -35.49 -13.45 -23.64
N ALA A 286 -35.09 -14.29 -22.67
CA ALA A 286 -35.70 -15.60 -22.44
C ALA A 286 -37.21 -15.51 -22.16
N LYS A 287 -37.63 -14.59 -21.26
CA LYS A 287 -39.05 -14.35 -20.97
C LYS A 287 -39.83 -13.86 -22.19
N GLN A 288 -39.23 -12.99 -23.01
CA GLN A 288 -39.84 -12.52 -24.25
C GLN A 288 -40.03 -13.66 -25.27
N LEU A 289 -39.03 -14.53 -25.41
CA LEU A 289 -39.10 -15.71 -26.27
C LEU A 289 -40.16 -16.71 -25.78
N GLU A 290 -40.22 -17.00 -24.49
CA GLU A 290 -41.29 -17.84 -23.91
C GLU A 290 -42.67 -17.22 -24.14
N GLY A 291 -42.81 -15.91 -23.95
CA GLY A 291 -44.05 -15.18 -24.21
C GLY A 291 -44.46 -15.24 -25.69
N ALA A 292 -43.50 -15.09 -26.61
CA ALA A 292 -43.73 -15.22 -28.04
C ALA A 292 -44.12 -16.65 -28.44
N GLN A 293 -43.50 -17.67 -27.83
CA GLN A 293 -43.83 -19.08 -28.06
C GLN A 293 -45.25 -19.40 -27.58
N LYS A 294 -45.63 -18.97 -26.36
CA LYS A 294 -47.01 -19.14 -25.85
C LYS A 294 -48.05 -18.45 -26.71
N ARG A 295 -47.74 -17.27 -27.28
CA ARG A 295 -48.63 -16.58 -28.24
C ARG A 295 -48.77 -17.38 -29.53
N ARG A 296 -47.68 -17.94 -30.07
CA ARG A 296 -47.71 -18.82 -31.24
C ARG A 296 -48.52 -20.08 -30.98
N GLU A 297 -48.33 -20.74 -29.84
CA GLU A 297 -49.11 -21.92 -29.44
C GLU A 297 -50.62 -21.62 -29.44
N LYS A 298 -51.05 -20.52 -28.82
CA LYS A 298 -52.46 -20.10 -28.80
C LYS A 298 -53.03 -19.82 -30.19
N ILE A 299 -52.31 -19.07 -31.03
CA ILE A 299 -52.76 -18.76 -32.40
C ILE A 299 -52.92 -20.06 -33.21
N TYR A 300 -51.99 -21.01 -33.05
CA TYR A 300 -52.09 -22.30 -33.73
C TYR A 300 -53.25 -23.15 -33.20
N GLU A 301 -53.52 -23.16 -31.90
CA GLU A 301 -54.67 -23.84 -31.30
C GLU A 301 -56.00 -23.27 -31.84
N GLU A 302 -56.13 -21.94 -31.94
CA GLU A 302 -57.29 -21.25 -32.51
C GLU A 302 -57.47 -21.56 -34.00
N VAL A 303 -56.39 -21.55 -34.79
CA VAL A 303 -56.47 -21.86 -36.23
C VAL A 303 -56.77 -23.35 -36.47
N LEU A 304 -56.17 -24.25 -35.69
CA LEU A 304 -56.39 -25.69 -35.84
C LEU A 304 -57.80 -26.08 -35.44
N SER A 305 -58.37 -25.48 -34.39
CA SER A 305 -59.77 -25.73 -34.01
C SER A 305 -60.78 -25.27 -35.08
N LEU A 306 -60.48 -24.19 -35.81
CA LEU A 306 -61.29 -23.73 -36.95
C LEU A 306 -61.19 -24.66 -38.17
N VAL A 307 -59.99 -25.20 -38.45
CA VAL A 307 -59.73 -26.01 -39.65
C VAL A 307 -60.06 -27.49 -39.45
N LEU A 308 -59.97 -27.99 -38.22
CA LEU A 308 -60.19 -29.38 -37.82
C LEU A 308 -61.13 -29.45 -36.59
N PRO A 309 -62.42 -29.12 -36.73
CA PRO A 309 -63.34 -29.02 -35.59
C PRO A 309 -63.58 -30.36 -34.85
N SER A 310 -63.29 -31.49 -35.48
CA SER A 310 -63.43 -32.83 -34.88
C SER A 310 -62.15 -33.37 -34.24
N VAL A 311 -61.07 -32.57 -34.20
CA VAL A 311 -59.76 -32.99 -33.69
C VAL A 311 -59.24 -32.00 -32.64
N SER A 312 -58.95 -32.46 -31.42
CA SER A 312 -58.24 -31.69 -30.39
C SER A 312 -56.75 -32.04 -30.36
N PHE A 313 -55.92 -31.17 -29.81
CA PHE A 313 -54.47 -31.40 -29.69
C PHE A 313 -54.02 -31.27 -28.24
N SER A 314 -53.13 -32.17 -27.79
CA SER A 314 -52.45 -32.01 -26.51
C SER A 314 -51.41 -30.87 -26.58
N LYS A 315 -51.04 -30.29 -25.43
CA LYS A 315 -50.00 -29.23 -25.36
C LYS A 315 -48.65 -29.69 -25.89
N GLU A 316 -48.34 -30.96 -25.72
CA GLU A 316 -47.10 -31.57 -26.23
C GLU A 316 -47.18 -31.81 -27.74
N ALA A 317 -48.32 -32.31 -28.23
CA ALA A 317 -48.55 -32.46 -29.66
C ALA A 317 -48.55 -31.14 -30.44
N LEU A 318 -49.01 -30.03 -29.83
CA LEU A 318 -48.91 -28.70 -30.43
C LEU A 318 -47.45 -28.23 -30.55
N LYS A 319 -46.62 -28.52 -29.55
CA LYS A 319 -45.19 -28.21 -29.60
C LYS A 319 -44.46 -29.05 -30.65
N ASP A 320 -44.77 -30.33 -30.72
CA ASP A 320 -44.24 -31.24 -31.74
C ASP A 320 -44.71 -30.82 -33.14
N LEU A 321 -45.97 -30.41 -33.29
CA LEU A 321 -46.48 -29.89 -34.54
C LEU A 321 -45.76 -28.60 -34.94
N LEU A 322 -45.41 -27.72 -33.99
CA LEU A 322 -44.69 -26.47 -34.25
C LEU A 322 -43.22 -26.67 -34.59
N SER A 323 -42.56 -27.73 -34.11
CA SER A 323 -41.16 -28.04 -34.40
C SER A 323 -40.96 -28.71 -35.76
N LEU A 324 -41.99 -29.35 -36.33
CA LEU A 324 -41.91 -30.01 -37.64
C LEU A 324 -41.55 -29.07 -38.81
N ASP A 325 -40.92 -29.63 -39.84
CA ASP A 325 -40.67 -28.93 -41.10
C ASP A 325 -41.97 -28.61 -41.87
N ARG A 326 -41.95 -27.53 -42.67
CA ARG A 326 -43.13 -27.05 -43.41
C ARG A 326 -43.78 -28.10 -44.33
N THR A 327 -42.98 -28.99 -44.90
CA THR A 327 -43.43 -30.08 -45.79
C THR A 327 -44.12 -31.20 -45.01
N LEU A 328 -43.55 -31.60 -43.87
CA LEU A 328 -44.11 -32.60 -42.98
C LEU A 328 -45.39 -32.10 -42.28
N LYS A 329 -45.41 -30.84 -41.84
CA LYS A 329 -46.62 -30.17 -41.31
C LYS A 329 -47.80 -30.26 -42.28
N LYS A 330 -47.60 -29.94 -43.56
CA LYS A 330 -48.66 -29.99 -44.58
C LYS A 330 -49.20 -31.42 -44.77
N ARG A 331 -48.33 -32.42 -44.74
CA ARG A 331 -48.70 -33.84 -44.88
C ARG A 331 -49.47 -34.34 -43.66
N ALA A 332 -48.98 -34.04 -42.46
CA ALA A 332 -49.66 -34.38 -41.21
C ALA A 332 -51.07 -33.75 -41.15
N LEU A 333 -51.21 -32.47 -41.48
CA LEU A 333 -52.50 -31.79 -41.52
C LEU A 333 -53.45 -32.35 -42.61
N ALA A 334 -52.93 -32.76 -43.76
CA ALA A 334 -53.74 -33.40 -44.81
C ALA A 334 -54.32 -34.75 -44.37
N GLU A 335 -53.53 -35.54 -43.63
CA GLU A 335 -53.99 -36.81 -43.05
C GLU A 335 -54.95 -36.61 -41.87
N LEU A 336 -54.72 -35.61 -41.01
CA LEU A 336 -55.67 -35.23 -39.94
C LEU A 336 -57.02 -34.73 -40.50
N ARG A 337 -57.04 -34.08 -41.67
CA ARG A 337 -58.31 -33.72 -42.37
C ARG A 337 -59.07 -34.94 -42.89
N ARG A 338 -58.38 -36.02 -43.24
CA ARG A 338 -58.98 -37.27 -43.74
C ARG A 338 -59.45 -38.21 -42.62
N LEU A 339 -59.09 -37.89 -41.39
CA LEU A 339 -59.33 -38.68 -40.20
C LEU A 339 -60.81 -39.05 -39.93
N PRO A 340 -61.82 -38.22 -40.27
CA PRO A 340 -63.23 -38.63 -40.16
C PRO A 340 -63.59 -39.85 -41.03
N ASN A 341 -62.85 -40.09 -42.13
CA ASN A 341 -63.08 -41.17 -43.09
C ASN A 341 -62.00 -42.28 -43.03
N ALA A 342 -60.96 -42.11 -42.22
CA ALA A 342 -59.85 -43.06 -42.10
C ALA A 342 -60.03 -43.96 -40.88
N LYS A 343 -59.57 -45.21 -40.96
CA LYS A 343 -59.52 -46.15 -39.82
C LYS A 343 -58.09 -46.17 -39.26
N PRO A 344 -57.78 -45.43 -38.18
CA PRO A 344 -56.45 -45.45 -37.60
C PRO A 344 -56.16 -46.81 -36.93
N GLU A 345 -54.91 -47.26 -36.98
CA GLU A 345 -54.50 -48.57 -36.48
C GLU A 345 -54.39 -48.54 -34.94
N PRO A 346 -55.03 -49.48 -34.20
CA PRO A 346 -54.85 -49.55 -32.74
C PRO A 346 -53.44 -50.02 -32.38
N ILE A 347 -52.85 -49.45 -31.32
CA ILE A 347 -51.57 -49.90 -30.78
C ILE A 347 -51.84 -51.00 -29.75
N THR A 348 -51.36 -52.21 -30.02
CA THR A 348 -51.55 -53.40 -29.16
C THR A 348 -51.00 -53.22 -27.74
N THR A 349 -50.00 -52.36 -27.58
CA THR A 349 -49.37 -52.07 -26.29
C THR A 349 -50.08 -50.99 -25.46
N ALA A 350 -51.02 -50.19 -25.96
CA ALA A 350 -51.66 -49.13 -25.13
C ALA A 350 -53.17 -49.06 -25.35
N LYS A 351 -53.95 -49.13 -24.27
CA LYS A 351 -55.42 -48.97 -24.33
C LYS A 351 -55.77 -47.56 -24.81
N ASN A 352 -56.69 -47.46 -25.77
CA ASN A 352 -57.20 -46.20 -26.33
C ASN A 352 -56.20 -45.32 -27.10
N LEU A 353 -55.04 -45.87 -27.51
CA LEU A 353 -54.07 -45.16 -28.36
C LEU A 353 -54.09 -45.75 -29.79
N TYR A 354 -54.21 -44.89 -30.77
CA TYR A 354 -54.25 -45.21 -32.19
C TYR A 354 -53.11 -44.52 -32.91
N LYS A 355 -52.61 -45.11 -34.00
CA LYS A 355 -51.58 -44.51 -34.85
C LYS A 355 -52.12 -44.25 -36.24
N LEU A 356 -51.78 -43.08 -36.78
CA LEU A 356 -51.98 -42.73 -38.17
C LEU A 356 -50.60 -42.48 -38.79
N LYS A 357 -50.26 -43.24 -39.82
CA LYS A 357 -48.99 -43.10 -40.54
C LYS A 357 -49.14 -42.06 -41.63
N PHE A 358 -48.14 -41.19 -41.78
CA PHE A 358 -48.01 -40.31 -42.94
C PHE A 358 -46.59 -40.46 -43.52
N SER A 359 -46.38 -40.05 -44.77
CA SER A 359 -45.07 -40.19 -45.41
C SER A 359 -44.02 -39.31 -44.70
N GLY A 360 -43.17 -39.94 -43.89
CA GLY A 360 -42.14 -39.29 -43.07
C GLY A 360 -42.48 -39.12 -41.58
N GLY A 361 -43.43 -39.89 -41.02
CA GLY A 361 -43.71 -39.86 -39.58
C GLY A 361 -45.00 -40.55 -39.13
N ARG A 362 -45.34 -40.41 -37.84
CA ARG A 362 -46.55 -40.99 -37.22
C ARG A 362 -47.24 -40.01 -36.30
N LEU A 363 -48.56 -40.01 -36.35
CA LEU A 363 -49.44 -39.29 -35.42
C LEU A 363 -50.02 -40.30 -34.43
N TYR A 364 -49.90 -39.99 -33.13
CA TYR A 364 -50.52 -40.76 -32.07
C TYR A 364 -51.82 -40.06 -31.64
N LEU A 365 -52.91 -40.82 -31.61
CA LEU A 365 -54.26 -40.34 -31.41
C LEU A 365 -54.90 -41.04 -30.21
N ARG A 366 -55.64 -40.29 -29.39
CA ARG A 366 -56.49 -40.79 -28.31
C ARG A 366 -57.95 -40.47 -28.68
N ARG A 367 -58.88 -41.35 -28.32
CA ARG A 367 -60.32 -41.10 -28.57
C ARG A 367 -60.89 -40.33 -27.39
N THR A 368 -61.57 -39.20 -27.65
CA THR A 368 -62.18 -38.39 -26.59
C THR A 368 -63.58 -38.88 -26.26
N ASP A 369 -64.05 -38.59 -25.05
CA ASP A 369 -65.36 -39.03 -24.53
C ASP A 369 -66.54 -38.52 -25.37
N ASN A 370 -66.35 -37.42 -26.10
CA ASN A 370 -67.33 -36.82 -27.01
C ASN A 370 -67.33 -37.44 -28.42
N GLY A 371 -66.62 -38.56 -28.64
CA GLY A 371 -66.56 -39.25 -29.93
C GLY A 371 -65.60 -38.64 -30.96
N GLY A 372 -64.82 -37.63 -30.57
CA GLY A 372 -63.77 -37.01 -31.39
C GLY A 372 -62.39 -37.66 -31.22
N TRP A 373 -61.39 -37.07 -31.87
CA TRP A 373 -60.00 -37.54 -31.83
C TRP A 373 -59.10 -36.49 -31.21
N GLU A 374 -58.20 -36.88 -30.31
CA GLU A 374 -57.18 -36.03 -29.72
C GLU A 374 -55.80 -36.47 -30.22
N VAL A 375 -55.00 -35.56 -30.78
CA VAL A 375 -53.60 -35.83 -31.12
C VAL A 375 -52.77 -35.74 -29.83
N ALA A 376 -52.25 -36.89 -29.40
CA ALA A 376 -51.48 -37.02 -28.17
C ALA A 376 -49.99 -36.71 -28.37
N GLY A 377 -49.45 -36.99 -29.56
CA GLY A 377 -48.06 -36.69 -29.92
C GLY A 377 -47.77 -36.91 -31.40
N ILE A 378 -46.69 -36.28 -31.90
CA ILE A 378 -46.27 -36.38 -33.30
C ILE A 378 -44.81 -36.80 -33.36
N LEU A 379 -44.50 -37.83 -34.14
CA LEU A 379 -43.14 -38.31 -34.35
C LEU A 379 -42.73 -38.11 -35.82
N ASP A 380 -41.57 -37.51 -36.02
CA ASP A 380 -40.94 -37.21 -37.31
C ASP A 380 -39.92 -38.27 -37.77
N SER A 381 -39.61 -39.25 -36.92
CA SER A 381 -38.72 -40.38 -37.21
C SER A 381 -39.47 -41.70 -37.41
N GLU A 382 -38.91 -42.58 -38.26
CA GLU A 382 -39.33 -43.96 -38.45
C GLU A 382 -38.48 -44.97 -37.65
N ASP A 383 -37.64 -44.53 -36.71
CA ASP A 383 -36.81 -45.41 -35.88
C ASP A 383 -37.59 -46.13 -34.77
N ASP A 384 -37.31 -47.42 -34.57
CA ASP A 384 -38.02 -48.25 -33.59
C ASP A 384 -37.73 -47.90 -32.12
N ALA A 385 -36.55 -47.36 -31.83
CA ALA A 385 -36.18 -46.93 -30.47
C ALA A 385 -36.97 -45.68 -30.03
N ASP A 386 -37.15 -44.71 -30.93
CA ASP A 386 -37.89 -43.47 -30.63
C ASP A 386 -39.40 -43.72 -30.54
N LYS A 387 -39.91 -44.69 -31.31
CA LYS A 387 -41.29 -45.18 -31.17
C LYS A 387 -41.57 -45.72 -29.77
N ALA A 388 -40.67 -46.54 -29.23
CA ALA A 388 -40.85 -47.13 -27.90
C ALA A 388 -40.87 -46.05 -26.81
N ARG A 389 -39.95 -45.08 -26.87
CA ARG A 389 -39.87 -43.96 -25.91
C ARG A 389 -41.10 -43.05 -25.94
N VAL A 390 -41.63 -42.75 -27.12
CA VAL A 390 -42.84 -41.91 -27.24
C VAL A 390 -44.08 -42.66 -26.73
N ILE A 391 -44.19 -43.96 -27.01
CA ILE A 391 -45.31 -44.78 -26.48
C ILE A 391 -45.23 -44.92 -24.95
N GLU A 392 -44.03 -44.99 -24.37
CA GLU A 392 -43.83 -45.02 -22.92
C GLU A 392 -44.20 -43.69 -22.27
N ARG A 393 -43.76 -42.55 -22.82
CA ARG A 393 -44.14 -41.21 -22.34
C ARG A 393 -45.65 -40.96 -22.42
N LEU A 394 -46.30 -41.38 -23.50
CA LEU A 394 -47.75 -41.22 -23.70
C LEU A 394 -48.61 -42.20 -22.88
N ARG A 395 -47.99 -43.15 -22.17
CA ARG A 395 -48.65 -44.05 -21.20
C ARG A 395 -48.67 -43.50 -19.78
N GLU A 396 -47.69 -42.67 -19.41
CA GLU A 396 -47.55 -42.11 -18.06
C GLU A 396 -48.36 -40.82 -17.84
N GLY A 397 -48.90 -40.22 -18.90
CA GLY A 397 -49.82 -39.08 -18.87
C GLY A 397 -51.21 -39.39 -19.45
#